data_AF-A0A970Z660-F1
#
_entry.id   AF-A0A970Z660-F1
#
_cell.length_a   1.000
_cell.length_b   1.000
_cell.length_c   1.000
_cell.angle_alpha   90.00
_cell.angle_beta   90.00
_cell.angle_gamma   90.00
#
_symmetry.space_group_name_H-M   'P 1'
#
loop_
_entity.id
_entity.type
_entity.pdbx_description
1 polymer ?
#
loop_
_entity_poly.entity_id
_entity_poly.type
_entity_poly.pdbx_seq_one_letter_code
_entity_poly.pdbx_strand_id
1 'polypeptide(L)'
;MSLALFAVSCALSVRWMLVRVDSLGRVHGFPTIGVAASAGLAVLCAVPVVRTELFERRLDAAASELAGARVRVHCQTTGESFVHAGSEWGWVPTGSNGLPEKHTVLSKVACQHLASWIRSDHRSPTEKEVMAVHVLTHEAMHMKGMLNEAEAECAAMQRDARTAVLLGADQVDAVALAERYWQTIYPRVESGYSSPACVPGGELDERLPWPPWE
;
A
#
# COMPACT_ATOMS: atom_id res chain seq x y z
N MET A 1 13.26 9.32 -15.34
CA MET A 1 12.58 10.09 -16.41
C MET A 1 12.25 11.53 -16.00
N SER A 2 11.57 11.78 -14.88
CA SER A 2 11.26 13.15 -14.41
C SER A 2 12.51 14.05 -14.24
N LEU A 3 13.59 13.54 -13.62
CA LEU A 3 14.86 14.27 -13.48
C LEU A 3 15.50 14.68 -14.82
N ALA A 4 15.41 13.83 -15.84
CA ALA A 4 15.96 14.13 -17.16
C ALA A 4 15.17 15.23 -17.87
N LEU A 5 13.83 15.22 -17.76
CA LEU A 5 12.97 16.25 -18.32
C LEU A 5 13.17 17.61 -17.62
N PHE A 6 13.37 17.59 -16.30
CA PHE A 6 13.74 18.79 -15.56
C PHE A 6 15.10 19.33 -16.00
N ALA A 7 16.11 18.46 -16.17
CA ALA A 7 17.42 18.86 -16.68
C ALA A 7 17.35 19.49 -18.08
N VAL A 8 16.48 18.99 -18.97
CA VAL A 8 16.22 19.60 -20.29
C VAL A 8 15.62 21.00 -20.14
N SER A 9 14.67 21.20 -19.24
CA SER A 9 14.07 22.51 -18.96
C SER A 9 15.13 23.53 -18.47
N CYS A 10 16.02 23.10 -17.56
CA CYS A 10 17.15 23.89 -17.11
C CYS A 10 18.12 24.20 -18.25
N ALA A 11 18.48 23.20 -19.07
CA ALA A 11 19.40 23.38 -20.19
C ALA A 11 18.87 24.36 -21.25
N LEU A 12 17.57 24.31 -21.57
CA LEU A 12 16.92 25.26 -22.47
C LEU A 12 16.95 26.69 -21.93
N SER A 13 16.69 26.84 -20.62
CA SER A 13 16.71 28.13 -19.94
C SER A 13 18.11 28.74 -19.88
N VAL A 14 19.12 27.93 -19.53
CA VAL A 14 20.54 28.34 -19.50
C VAL A 14 21.03 28.67 -20.90
N ARG A 15 20.74 27.83 -21.90
CA ARG A 15 21.12 28.09 -23.30
C ARG A 15 20.52 29.40 -23.80
N TRP A 16 19.25 29.67 -23.51
CA TRP A 16 18.65 30.96 -23.87
C TRP A 16 19.35 32.12 -23.19
N MET A 17 19.66 32.02 -21.90
CA MET A 17 20.37 33.08 -21.16
C MET A 17 21.72 33.44 -21.80
N LEU A 18 22.44 32.43 -22.31
CA LEU A 18 23.74 32.58 -22.97
C LEU A 18 23.65 33.15 -24.40
N VAL A 19 22.56 32.88 -25.14
CA VAL A 19 22.39 33.25 -26.56
C VAL A 19 21.22 34.22 -26.78
N ARG A 20 20.85 34.97 -25.74
CA ARG A 20 19.66 35.85 -25.75
C ARG A 20 19.78 37.04 -26.71
N VAL A 21 21.00 37.44 -27.06
CA VAL A 21 21.28 38.54 -28.01
C VAL A 21 22.15 37.98 -29.12
N ASP A 22 21.75 38.21 -30.38
CA ASP A 22 22.53 37.78 -31.54
C ASP A 22 23.71 38.73 -31.83
N SER A 23 24.54 38.38 -32.81
CA SER A 23 25.68 39.21 -33.25
C SER A 23 25.28 40.56 -33.85
N LEU A 24 23.98 40.79 -34.11
CA LEU A 24 23.39 42.02 -34.63
C LEU A 24 22.66 42.83 -33.54
N GLY A 25 22.69 42.39 -32.27
CA GLY A 25 22.05 43.06 -31.14
C GLY A 25 20.55 42.78 -30.98
N ARG A 26 19.98 41.83 -31.73
CA ARG A 26 18.55 41.48 -31.64
C ARG A 26 18.32 40.53 -30.48
N VAL A 27 17.25 40.78 -29.71
CA VAL A 27 16.87 39.95 -28.57
C VAL A 27 15.99 38.79 -29.03
N HIS A 28 16.39 37.56 -28.72
CA HIS A 28 15.58 36.37 -28.93
C HIS A 28 14.55 36.20 -27.81
N GLY A 29 13.30 35.89 -28.17
CA GLY A 29 12.26 35.53 -27.20
C GLY A 29 12.63 34.29 -26.39
N PHE A 30 12.18 34.24 -25.14
CA PHE A 30 12.38 33.06 -24.28
C PHE A 30 11.69 31.83 -24.89
N PRO A 31 12.32 30.63 -24.87
CA PRO A 31 11.73 29.39 -25.39
C PRO A 31 10.65 28.85 -24.43
N THR A 32 9.59 29.64 -24.21
CA THR A 32 8.49 29.35 -23.28
C THR A 32 7.89 27.97 -23.50
N ILE A 33 7.59 27.62 -24.75
CA ILE A 33 6.95 26.34 -25.10
C ILE A 33 7.84 25.15 -24.69
N GLY A 34 9.13 25.17 -25.03
CA GLY A 34 10.03 24.06 -24.72
C GLY A 34 10.28 23.87 -23.23
N VAL A 35 10.46 24.99 -22.51
CA VAL A 35 10.65 24.99 -21.05
C VAL A 35 9.37 24.55 -20.34
N ALA A 36 8.21 25.09 -20.74
CA ALA A 36 6.92 24.74 -20.15
C ALA A 36 6.51 23.28 -20.44
N ALA A 37 6.73 22.80 -21.67
CA ALA A 37 6.43 21.42 -22.04
C ALA A 37 7.30 20.42 -21.27
N SER A 38 8.62 20.67 -21.19
CA SER A 38 9.54 19.80 -20.45
C SER A 38 9.28 19.80 -18.94
N ALA A 39 9.04 20.98 -18.36
CA ALA A 39 8.67 21.09 -16.94
C ALA A 39 7.31 20.44 -16.65
N GLY A 40 6.31 20.65 -17.51
CA GLY A 40 4.99 20.02 -17.38
C GLY A 40 5.08 18.49 -17.44
N LEU A 41 5.84 17.94 -18.38
CA LEU A 41 6.09 16.49 -18.46
C LEU A 41 6.84 15.96 -17.24
N ALA A 42 7.83 16.70 -16.73
CA ALA A 42 8.55 16.31 -15.51
C ALA A 42 7.61 16.18 -14.31
N VAL A 43 6.69 17.13 -14.14
CA VAL A 43 5.66 17.11 -13.10
C VAL A 43 4.71 15.92 -13.31
N LEU A 44 4.18 15.74 -14.53
CA LEU A 44 3.28 14.62 -14.84
C LEU A 44 3.91 13.25 -14.53
N CYS A 45 5.21 13.08 -14.77
CA CYS A 45 5.92 11.86 -14.42
C CYS A 45 6.20 11.71 -12.91
N ALA A 46 6.36 12.81 -12.18
CA ALA A 46 6.66 12.78 -10.74
C ALA A 46 5.41 12.50 -9.87
N VAL A 47 4.26 13.04 -10.27
CA VAL A 47 2.99 12.90 -9.53
C VAL A 47 2.64 11.45 -9.14
N PRO A 48 2.64 10.45 -10.05
CA PRO A 48 2.30 9.08 -9.67
C PRO A 48 3.29 8.49 -8.67
N VAL A 49 4.59 8.75 -8.83
CA VAL A 49 5.64 8.26 -7.92
C VAL A 49 5.44 8.82 -6.51
N VAL A 50 5.25 10.15 -6.40
CA VAL A 50 5.03 10.80 -5.11
C VAL A 50 3.74 10.31 -4.45
N ARG A 51 2.68 10.09 -5.25
CA ARG A 51 1.41 9.57 -4.73
C ARG A 51 1.54 8.15 -4.19
N THR A 52 2.25 7.26 -4.89
CA THR A 52 2.51 5.91 -4.42
C THR A 52 3.33 5.93 -3.14
N GLU A 53 4.41 6.70 -3.08
CA GLU A 53 5.25 6.83 -1.88
C GLU A 53 4.47 7.35 -0.66
N LEU A 54 3.60 8.34 -0.84
CA LEU A 54 2.75 8.84 0.25
C LEU A 54 1.72 7.80 0.70
N PHE A 55 1.18 7.03 -0.24
CA PHE A 55 0.24 5.95 0.05
C PHE A 55 0.93 4.82 0.81
N GLU A 56 2.07 4.32 0.34
CA GLU A 56 2.87 3.30 1.00
C GLU A 56 3.31 3.74 2.40
N ARG A 57 3.72 5.00 2.60
CA ARG A 57 4.04 5.52 3.94
C ARG A 57 2.87 5.44 4.93
N ARG A 58 1.62 5.59 4.44
CA ARG A 58 0.43 5.41 5.28
C ARG A 58 0.24 3.93 5.63
N LEU A 59 0.50 3.03 4.69
CA LEU A 59 0.46 1.58 4.94
C LEU A 59 1.59 1.14 5.87
N ASP A 60 2.82 1.66 5.68
CA ASP A 60 3.98 1.44 6.55
C ASP A 60 3.65 1.79 8.00
N ALA A 61 3.01 2.94 8.22
CA ALA A 61 2.63 3.39 9.55
C ALA A 61 1.62 2.42 10.18
N ALA A 62 0.56 2.05 9.46
CA ALA A 62 -0.44 1.09 9.95
C ALA A 62 0.20 -0.28 10.26
N ALA A 63 0.97 -0.83 9.32
CA ALA A 63 1.64 -2.12 9.47
C ALA A 63 2.68 -2.11 10.60
N SER A 64 3.40 -1.00 10.80
CA SER A 64 4.40 -0.89 11.88
C SER A 64 3.76 -0.90 13.27
N GLU A 65 2.59 -0.26 13.41
CA GLU A 65 1.81 -0.30 14.66
C GLU A 65 1.33 -1.73 14.96
N LEU A 66 0.90 -2.47 13.95
CA LEU A 66 0.43 -3.86 14.10
C LEU A 66 1.57 -4.84 14.38
N ALA A 67 2.70 -4.69 13.69
CA ALA A 67 3.88 -5.54 13.83
C ALA A 67 4.70 -5.23 15.10
N GLY A 68 4.48 -4.08 15.74
CA GLY A 68 5.26 -3.62 16.90
C GLY A 68 6.72 -3.28 16.56
N ALA A 69 7.04 -3.09 15.27
CA ALA A 69 8.36 -2.77 14.77
C ALA A 69 8.24 -1.96 13.48
N ARG A 70 9.30 -1.24 13.09
CA ARG A 70 9.30 -0.55 11.79
C ARG A 70 9.34 -1.58 10.67
N VAL A 71 8.33 -1.54 9.80
CA VAL A 71 8.21 -2.39 8.62
C VAL A 71 7.92 -1.55 7.38
N ARG A 72 8.04 -2.16 6.20
CA ARG A 72 7.74 -1.52 4.91
C ARG A 72 6.70 -2.30 4.13
N VAL A 73 5.83 -1.60 3.43
CA VAL A 73 4.80 -2.12 2.54
C VAL A 73 5.10 -1.58 1.16
N HIS A 74 5.35 -2.48 0.21
CA HIS A 74 5.57 -2.15 -1.19
C HIS A 74 4.35 -2.51 -2.01
N CYS A 75 3.83 -1.57 -2.79
CA CYS A 75 2.76 -1.83 -3.74
C CYS A 75 3.34 -2.14 -5.12
N GLN A 76 3.01 -3.32 -5.65
CA GLN A 76 3.45 -3.69 -6.99
C GLN A 76 3.08 -2.64 -8.03
N THR A 77 4.08 -2.26 -8.82
CA THR A 77 3.91 -1.42 -10.01
C THR A 77 3.29 -2.21 -11.16
N THR A 78 2.82 -1.52 -12.20
CA THR A 78 2.30 -2.19 -13.41
C THR A 78 3.34 -3.10 -14.09
N GLY A 79 4.61 -2.71 -14.06
CA GLY A 79 5.68 -3.53 -14.64
C GLY A 79 5.92 -4.80 -13.82
N GLU A 80 6.00 -4.66 -12.50
CA GLU A 80 6.17 -5.80 -11.58
C GLU A 80 5.00 -6.78 -11.64
N SER A 81 3.77 -6.26 -11.64
CA SER A 81 2.55 -7.09 -11.75
C SER A 81 2.45 -7.85 -13.08
N PHE A 82 3.08 -7.36 -14.16
CA PHE A 82 3.09 -8.06 -15.46
C PHE A 82 4.06 -9.24 -15.49
N VAL A 83 5.18 -9.16 -14.75
CA VAL A 83 6.20 -10.22 -14.69
C VAL A 83 5.99 -11.20 -13.54
N HIS A 84 5.12 -10.85 -12.58
CA HIS A 84 4.78 -11.70 -11.45
C HIS A 84 3.76 -12.78 -11.87
N ALA A 85 4.10 -14.04 -11.61
CA ALA A 85 3.27 -15.19 -11.96
C ALA A 85 2.39 -15.70 -10.80
N GLY A 86 2.55 -15.15 -9.60
CA GLY A 86 1.76 -15.49 -8.41
C GLY A 86 0.35 -14.92 -8.46
N SER A 87 -0.56 -15.56 -7.72
CA SER A 87 -1.95 -15.14 -7.55
C SER A 87 -2.24 -14.59 -6.15
N GLU A 88 -1.23 -14.58 -5.29
CA GLU A 88 -1.29 -14.04 -3.94
C GLU A 88 -1.61 -12.53 -3.93
N TRP A 89 -2.41 -12.11 -2.96
CA TRP A 89 -2.78 -10.70 -2.80
C TRP A 89 -1.69 -9.90 -2.08
N GLY A 90 -0.85 -10.58 -1.31
CA GLY A 90 0.34 -10.08 -0.62
C GLY A 90 1.28 -11.24 -0.29
N TRP A 91 2.54 -10.91 0.03
CA TRP A 91 3.47 -11.86 0.64
C TRP A 91 4.60 -11.14 1.37
N VAL A 92 5.21 -11.81 2.35
CA VAL A 92 6.45 -11.38 3.00
C VAL A 92 7.63 -12.24 2.51
N PRO A 93 8.66 -11.64 1.88
CA PRO A 93 9.87 -12.37 1.53
C PRO A 93 10.53 -12.98 2.76
N THR A 94 11.10 -14.17 2.58
CA THR A 94 11.86 -14.85 3.63
C THR A 94 13.35 -14.56 3.42
N GLY A 95 14.03 -14.09 4.47
CA GLY A 95 15.45 -13.82 4.44
C GLY A 95 16.29 -15.09 4.38
N SER A 96 17.61 -14.93 4.18
CA SER A 96 18.56 -16.05 4.11
C SER A 96 18.66 -16.90 5.39
N ASN A 97 18.14 -16.38 6.50
CA ASN A 97 18.04 -17.06 7.80
C ASN A 97 16.74 -17.86 7.97
N GLY A 98 15.87 -17.90 6.96
CA GLY A 98 14.57 -18.58 7.04
C GLY A 98 13.51 -17.80 7.83
N LEU A 99 13.75 -16.53 8.18
CA LEU A 99 12.80 -15.69 8.90
C LEU A 99 12.12 -14.67 7.96
N PRO A 100 10.86 -14.29 8.22
CA PRO A 100 10.16 -13.24 7.49
C PRO A 100 10.93 -11.93 7.56
N GLU A 101 11.07 -11.27 6.41
CA GLU A 101 11.66 -9.94 6.35
C GLU A 101 10.74 -8.89 6.99
N LYS A 102 11.30 -7.71 7.28
CA LYS A 102 10.53 -6.56 7.79
C LYS A 102 9.91 -5.74 6.65
N HIS A 103 9.60 -6.39 5.54
CA HIS A 103 8.87 -5.77 4.44
C HIS A 103 7.92 -6.78 3.79
N THR A 104 6.79 -6.29 3.29
CA THR A 104 5.82 -7.06 2.51
C THR A 104 5.64 -6.44 1.14
N VAL A 105 5.28 -7.27 0.16
CA VAL A 105 4.86 -6.83 -1.16
C VAL A 105 3.39 -7.15 -1.32
N LEU A 106 2.59 -6.11 -1.57
CA LEU A 106 1.18 -6.23 -1.88
C LEU A 106 0.97 -6.19 -3.38
N SER A 107 0.10 -7.07 -3.87
CA SER A 107 -0.31 -7.09 -5.26
C SER A 107 -0.90 -5.75 -5.69
N LYS A 108 -0.80 -5.45 -6.98
CA LYS A 108 -1.40 -4.23 -7.54
C LYS A 108 -2.91 -4.16 -7.27
N VAL A 109 -3.59 -5.30 -7.31
CA VAL A 109 -5.03 -5.40 -7.03
C VAL A 109 -5.34 -5.10 -5.57
N ALA A 110 -4.59 -5.69 -4.62
CA ALA A 110 -4.76 -5.38 -3.20
C ALA A 110 -4.53 -3.89 -2.92
N CYS A 111 -3.46 -3.31 -3.45
CA CYS A 111 -3.18 -1.88 -3.27
C CYS A 111 -4.25 -0.97 -3.91
N GLN A 112 -4.84 -1.37 -5.04
CA GLN A 112 -5.96 -0.63 -5.63
C GLN A 112 -7.19 -0.62 -4.72
N HIS A 113 -7.51 -1.75 -4.09
CA HIS A 113 -8.64 -1.84 -3.17
C HIS A 113 -8.36 -1.15 -1.82
N LEU A 114 -7.13 -1.23 -1.29
CA LEU A 114 -6.73 -0.40 -0.14
C LEU A 114 -6.83 1.10 -0.44
N ALA A 115 -6.40 1.53 -1.64
CA ALA A 115 -6.52 2.92 -2.06
C ALA A 115 -7.98 3.35 -2.32
N SER A 116 -8.86 2.41 -2.70
CA SER A 116 -10.30 2.64 -2.79
C SER A 116 -10.90 2.83 -1.40
N TRP A 117 -10.61 1.91 -0.47
CA TRP A 117 -11.02 1.97 0.93
C TRP A 117 -10.60 3.27 1.60
N ILE A 118 -9.32 3.64 1.56
CA ILE A 118 -8.79 4.86 2.19
C ILE A 118 -9.45 6.15 1.68
N ARG A 119 -9.97 6.14 0.44
CA ARG A 119 -10.62 7.31 -0.18
C ARG A 119 -12.14 7.28 -0.08
N SER A 120 -12.72 6.19 0.39
CA SER A 120 -14.17 6.07 0.54
C SER A 120 -14.63 6.76 1.82
N ASP A 121 -15.92 6.67 2.11
CA ASP A 121 -16.48 7.07 3.40
C ASP A 121 -16.43 5.94 4.44
N HIS A 122 -15.79 4.81 4.11
CA HIS A 122 -15.67 3.58 4.89
C HIS A 122 -16.98 2.82 5.17
N ARG A 123 -18.12 3.38 4.75
CA ARG A 123 -19.42 2.76 4.94
C ARG A 123 -19.64 1.70 3.87
N SER A 124 -20.07 0.50 4.29
CA SER A 124 -20.40 -0.60 3.37
C SER A 124 -19.27 -0.96 2.39
N PRO A 125 -18.07 -1.38 2.87
CA PRO A 125 -16.95 -1.78 2.01
C PRO A 125 -17.37 -2.84 0.99
N THR A 126 -16.74 -2.88 -0.17
CA THR A 126 -16.84 -4.04 -1.06
C THR A 126 -16.09 -5.24 -0.46
N GLU A 127 -16.44 -6.47 -0.84
CA GLU A 127 -15.73 -7.68 -0.36
C GLU A 127 -14.22 -7.60 -0.66
N LYS A 128 -13.83 -6.98 -1.77
CA LYS A 128 -12.43 -6.77 -2.14
C LYS A 128 -11.72 -5.73 -1.26
N GLU A 129 -12.43 -4.73 -0.77
CA GLU A 129 -11.88 -3.76 0.19
C GLU A 129 -11.71 -4.41 1.56
N VAL A 130 -12.68 -5.21 2.01
CA VAL A 130 -12.55 -6.02 3.23
C VAL A 130 -11.32 -6.94 3.13
N MET A 131 -11.21 -7.69 2.03
CA MET A 131 -10.06 -8.56 1.76
C MET A 131 -8.74 -7.78 1.72
N ALA A 132 -8.70 -6.61 1.07
CA ALA A 132 -7.46 -5.85 0.95
C ALA A 132 -6.98 -5.26 2.29
N VAL A 133 -7.90 -4.83 3.16
CA VAL A 133 -7.58 -4.46 4.54
C VAL A 133 -7.06 -5.67 5.30
N HIS A 134 -7.73 -6.82 5.18
CA HIS A 134 -7.31 -8.05 5.84
C HIS A 134 -5.90 -8.49 5.43
N VAL A 135 -5.61 -8.53 4.13
CA VAL A 135 -4.28 -8.92 3.61
C VAL A 135 -3.19 -8.02 4.19
N LEU A 136 -3.39 -6.70 4.28
CA LEU A 136 -2.41 -5.83 4.95
C LEU A 136 -2.20 -6.24 6.42
N THR A 137 -3.28 -6.57 7.14
CA THR A 137 -3.19 -7.04 8.53
C THR A 137 -2.46 -8.38 8.63
N HIS A 138 -2.76 -9.32 7.73
CA HIS A 138 -2.16 -10.65 7.63
C HIS A 138 -0.66 -10.57 7.42
N GLU A 139 -0.22 -9.82 6.40
CA GLU A 139 1.21 -9.64 6.13
C GLU A 139 1.92 -8.94 7.30
N ALA A 140 1.25 -8.05 8.02
CA ALA A 140 1.82 -7.46 9.23
C ALA A 140 2.05 -8.49 10.34
N MET A 141 1.22 -9.53 10.45
CA MET A 141 1.42 -10.63 11.40
C MET A 141 2.63 -11.48 11.01
N HIS A 142 2.83 -11.76 9.72
CA HIS A 142 4.07 -12.38 9.25
C HIS A 142 5.30 -11.53 9.58
N MET A 143 5.25 -10.22 9.34
CA MET A 143 6.36 -9.32 9.69
C MET A 143 6.58 -9.22 11.22
N LYS A 144 5.57 -9.51 12.05
CA LYS A 144 5.69 -9.66 13.51
C LYS A 144 6.45 -10.95 13.90
N GLY A 145 6.58 -11.89 12.97
CA GLY A 145 7.30 -13.16 13.14
C GLY A 145 6.39 -14.38 13.24
N MET A 146 5.10 -14.26 12.94
CA MET A 146 4.18 -15.41 12.87
C MET A 146 4.43 -16.17 11.56
N LEU A 147 4.82 -17.43 11.65
CA LEU A 147 5.15 -18.25 10.46
C LEU A 147 4.00 -19.17 10.04
N ASN A 148 3.10 -19.45 10.96
CA ASN A 148 1.97 -20.33 10.72
C ASN A 148 0.83 -19.49 10.10
N GLU A 149 0.40 -19.88 8.89
CA GLU A 149 -0.68 -19.21 8.16
C GLU A 149 -1.97 -19.10 8.99
N ALA A 150 -2.39 -20.17 9.65
CA ALA A 150 -3.63 -20.17 10.42
C ALA A 150 -3.55 -19.31 11.70
N GLU A 151 -2.38 -19.25 12.34
CA GLU A 151 -2.15 -18.33 13.46
C GLU A 151 -2.11 -16.88 12.98
N ALA A 152 -1.40 -16.61 11.87
CA ALA A 152 -1.31 -15.28 11.27
C ALA A 152 -2.68 -14.77 10.82
N GLU A 153 -3.45 -15.61 10.15
CA GLU A 153 -4.83 -15.36 9.71
C GLU A 153 -5.74 -15.01 10.91
N CYS A 154 -5.70 -15.82 11.96
CA CYS A 154 -6.51 -15.61 13.15
C CYS A 154 -6.13 -14.31 13.88
N ALA A 155 -4.83 -14.06 14.03
CA ALA A 155 -4.30 -12.87 14.67
C ALA A 155 -4.61 -11.61 13.84
N ALA A 156 -4.61 -11.72 12.52
CA ALA A 156 -4.93 -10.63 11.60
C ALA A 156 -6.41 -10.28 11.63
N MET A 157 -7.27 -11.28 11.53
CA MET A 157 -8.72 -11.11 11.60
C MET A 157 -9.16 -10.39 12.89
N GLN A 158 -8.56 -10.74 14.03
CA GLN A 158 -8.81 -10.05 15.32
C GLN A 158 -8.33 -8.59 15.36
N ARG A 159 -7.51 -8.17 14.40
CA ARG A 159 -6.92 -6.82 14.30
C ARG A 159 -7.48 -6.02 13.13
N ASP A 160 -8.33 -6.57 12.27
CA ASP A 160 -8.85 -5.86 11.10
C ASP A 160 -9.56 -4.56 11.45
N ALA A 161 -10.31 -4.53 12.56
CA ALA A 161 -10.92 -3.30 13.06
C ALA A 161 -9.85 -2.26 13.42
N ARG A 162 -8.76 -2.68 14.06
CA ARG A 162 -7.63 -1.78 14.37
C ARG A 162 -6.95 -1.28 13.09
N THR A 163 -6.74 -2.14 12.10
CA THR A 163 -6.18 -1.77 10.80
C THR A 163 -7.07 -0.75 10.10
N ALA A 164 -8.38 -0.98 10.04
CA ALA A 164 -9.34 -0.05 9.45
C ALA A 164 -9.31 1.33 10.11
N VAL A 165 -9.22 1.40 11.45
CA VAL A 165 -9.05 2.67 12.19
C VAL A 165 -7.73 3.36 11.83
N LEU A 166 -6.61 2.62 11.78
CA LEU A 166 -5.31 3.18 11.36
C LEU A 166 -5.33 3.70 9.92
N LEU A 167 -6.18 3.10 9.07
CA LEU A 167 -6.42 3.54 7.70
C LEU A 167 -7.47 4.65 7.60
N GLY A 168 -8.06 5.12 8.71
CA GLY A 168 -8.89 6.32 8.78
C GLY A 168 -10.39 6.09 8.91
N ALA A 169 -10.85 4.85 9.09
CA ALA A 169 -12.23 4.56 9.43
C ALA A 169 -12.54 4.99 10.88
N ASP A 170 -13.80 5.29 11.17
CA ASP A 170 -14.25 5.35 12.55
C ASP A 170 -14.38 3.92 13.13
N GLN A 171 -14.57 3.84 14.45
CA GLN A 171 -14.62 2.55 15.13
C GLN A 171 -15.82 1.68 14.70
N VAL A 172 -16.96 2.29 14.35
CA VAL A 172 -18.18 1.55 14.00
C VAL A 172 -17.99 0.88 12.64
N ASP A 173 -17.55 1.63 11.63
CA ASP A 173 -17.29 1.11 10.30
C ASP A 173 -16.13 0.09 10.30
N ALA A 174 -15.13 0.31 11.15
CA ALA A 174 -14.01 -0.61 11.31
C ALA A 174 -14.41 -1.97 11.90
N VAL A 175 -15.26 -1.97 12.93
CA VAL A 175 -15.79 -3.21 13.53
C VAL A 175 -16.66 -3.95 12.52
N ALA A 176 -17.56 -3.24 11.82
CA ALA A 176 -18.39 -3.83 10.78
C ALA A 176 -17.58 -4.45 9.62
N LEU A 177 -16.44 -3.86 9.26
CA LEU A 177 -15.50 -4.43 8.28
C LEU A 177 -14.93 -5.77 8.78
N ALA A 178 -14.48 -5.80 10.04
CA ALA A 178 -13.85 -6.99 10.63
C ALA A 178 -14.87 -8.14 10.79
N GLU A 179 -16.06 -7.86 11.29
CA GLU A 179 -17.18 -8.82 11.39
C GLU A 179 -17.52 -9.40 10.01
N ARG A 180 -17.56 -8.56 8.97
CA ARG A 180 -17.83 -9.04 7.62
C ARG A 180 -16.75 -9.98 7.10
N TYR A 181 -15.48 -9.74 7.42
CA TYR A 181 -14.41 -10.68 7.08
C TYR A 181 -14.67 -12.04 7.75
N TRP A 182 -14.88 -12.04 9.06
CA TRP A 182 -15.15 -13.25 9.85
C TRP A 182 -16.38 -14.03 9.37
N GLN A 183 -17.48 -13.34 9.08
CA GLN A 183 -18.74 -14.00 8.74
C GLN A 183 -18.77 -14.50 7.29
N THR A 184 -18.14 -13.77 6.36
CA THR A 184 -18.31 -14.03 4.93
C THR A 184 -17.06 -14.54 4.22
N ILE A 185 -15.85 -14.21 4.68
CA ILE A 185 -14.61 -14.55 3.98
C ILE A 185 -13.89 -15.70 4.70
N TYR A 186 -13.65 -15.56 6.00
CA TYR A 186 -12.93 -16.57 6.80
C TYR A 186 -13.48 -18.01 6.65
N PRO A 187 -14.80 -18.28 6.57
CA PRO A 187 -15.30 -19.65 6.41
C PRO A 187 -14.98 -20.29 5.05
N ARG A 188 -14.49 -19.49 4.09
CA ARG A 188 -14.17 -19.90 2.71
C ARG A 188 -12.68 -19.89 2.42
N VAL A 189 -11.82 -19.54 3.38
CA VAL A 189 -10.36 -19.57 3.20
C VAL A 189 -9.87 -21.01 3.04
N GLU A 190 -8.71 -21.17 2.40
CA GLU A 190 -8.12 -22.49 2.22
C GLU A 190 -7.82 -23.14 3.57
N SER A 191 -7.85 -24.47 3.64
CA SER A 191 -7.73 -25.22 4.90
C SER A 191 -6.42 -24.97 5.66
N GLY A 192 -5.38 -24.45 5.00
CA GLY A 192 -4.12 -24.06 5.64
C GLY A 192 -4.18 -22.75 6.42
N TYR A 193 -5.18 -21.91 6.14
CA TYR A 193 -5.38 -20.59 6.77
C TYR A 193 -6.42 -20.62 7.90
N SER A 194 -7.27 -21.65 7.97
CA SER A 194 -8.27 -21.76 9.03
C SER A 194 -7.79 -22.65 10.17
N SER A 195 -8.13 -22.26 11.40
CA SER A 195 -7.90 -23.07 12.60
C SER A 195 -9.19 -23.23 13.41
N PRO A 196 -9.54 -24.45 13.85
CA PRO A 196 -10.65 -24.67 14.79
C PRO A 196 -10.47 -23.97 16.13
N ALA A 197 -9.24 -23.62 16.49
CA ALA A 197 -8.93 -22.88 17.71
C ALA A 197 -9.18 -21.36 17.59
N CYS A 198 -9.39 -20.86 16.36
CA CYS A 198 -9.70 -19.47 16.08
C CYS A 198 -11.20 -19.21 16.17
N VAL A 199 -11.70 -19.15 17.40
CA VAL A 199 -13.11 -18.95 17.74
C VAL A 199 -13.21 -18.09 19.00
N PRO A 200 -14.37 -17.47 19.29
CA PRO A 200 -14.54 -16.66 20.50
C PRO A 200 -14.26 -17.50 21.77
N GLY A 201 -13.32 -17.04 22.60
CA GLY A 201 -12.85 -17.74 23.80
C GLY A 201 -11.95 -18.96 23.54
N GLY A 202 -11.59 -19.23 22.29
CA GLY A 202 -10.69 -20.31 21.88
C GLY A 202 -9.23 -20.07 22.24
N GLU A 203 -8.36 -21.03 21.95
CA GLU A 203 -6.92 -20.93 22.26
C GLU A 203 -6.20 -19.83 21.48
N LEU A 204 -6.66 -19.51 20.27
CA LEU A 204 -6.11 -18.44 19.44
C LEU A 204 -6.83 -17.09 19.60
N ASP A 205 -7.84 -17.01 20.47
CA ASP A 205 -8.49 -15.73 20.79
C ASP A 205 -7.59 -14.91 21.73
N GLU A 206 -7.06 -13.81 21.21
CA GLU A 206 -6.17 -12.90 21.93
C GLU A 206 -6.93 -11.92 22.84
N ARG A 207 -8.27 -11.94 22.82
CA ARG A 207 -9.14 -11.10 23.68
C ARG A 207 -8.87 -9.60 23.50
N LEU A 208 -8.71 -9.18 22.24
CA LEU A 208 -8.50 -7.78 21.89
C LEU A 208 -9.78 -6.95 22.11
N PRO A 209 -9.70 -5.60 22.17
CA PRO A 209 -10.86 -4.76 22.45
C PRO A 209 -11.99 -4.81 21.42
N TRP A 210 -11.71 -5.20 20.16
CA TRP A 210 -12.65 -5.21 19.03
C TRP A 210 -12.46 -6.44 18.13
N PRO A 211 -12.65 -7.66 18.65
CA PRO A 211 -12.55 -8.84 17.81
C PRO A 211 -13.81 -8.96 16.94
N PRO A 212 -13.75 -9.63 15.78
CA PRO A 212 -14.85 -9.70 14.82
C PRO A 212 -15.93 -10.73 15.18
N TRP A 213 -16.05 -11.08 16.46
CA TRP A 213 -16.82 -12.24 16.94
C TRP A 213 -18.34 -12.02 16.99
N GLU A 214 -18.81 -10.80 16.72
CA GLU A 214 -20.22 -10.40 16.82
C GLU A 214 -20.99 -10.55 15.50
#